data_AF-A0A0C9QZC1-F1
#
_entry.id   AF-A0A0C9QZC1-F1
#
_cell.length_a   1.000
_cell.length_b   1.000
_cell.length_c   1.000
_cell.angle_alpha   90.00
_cell.angle_beta   90.00
_cell.angle_gamma   90.00
#
_symmetry.space_group_name_H-M   'P 1'
#
loop_
_entity.id
_entity.type
_entity.pdbx_description
1 polymer ?
#
loop_
_entity_poly.entity_id
_entity_poly.type
_entity_poly.pdbx_seq_one_letter_code
_entity_poly.pdbx_strand_id
1 'polypeptide(L)'
;ICDYYKLGRRSYATPHTQLDNEQARCLRRLQAGNYPNPHWLYLLNIDAREHDRCKQCDQRGTLNHIIWQCPYSPGAAANIPNEEAWESLLRSSKLEDQLEAIRLATEASKNQEVHHTGL
;
A
#
# COMPACT_ATOMS: atom_id res chain seq x y z
N ILE A 1 -7.14 21.09 -13.15
CA ILE A 1 -5.93 20.38 -12.66
C ILE A 1 -5.77 20.69 -11.17
N CYS A 2 -5.84 19.65 -10.33
CA CYS A 2 -5.22 19.52 -8.99
C CYS A 2 -5.59 20.47 -7.83
N ASP A 3 -6.84 20.44 -7.37
CA ASP A 3 -7.16 20.85 -5.98
C ASP A 3 -7.34 19.65 -5.03
N TYR A 4 -7.74 18.48 -5.54
CA TYR A 4 -7.82 17.24 -4.77
C TYR A 4 -6.45 16.81 -4.19
N TYR A 5 -5.36 17.05 -4.92
CA TYR A 5 -4.00 16.63 -4.52
C TYR A 5 -3.29 17.55 -3.52
N LYS A 6 -3.86 18.72 -3.19
CA LYS A 6 -3.18 19.72 -2.34
C LYS A 6 -3.63 19.71 -0.88
N LEU A 7 -4.85 19.24 -0.58
CA LEU A 7 -5.40 19.27 0.78
C LEU A 7 -5.02 18.06 1.65
N GLY A 8 -4.57 16.94 1.05
CA GLY A 8 -4.23 15.71 1.80
C GLY A 8 -2.93 15.76 2.60
N ARG A 9 -1.97 16.64 2.27
CA ARG A 9 -0.62 16.65 2.85
C ARG A 9 -0.52 17.16 4.31
N ARG A 10 -1.66 17.37 4.98
CA ARG A 10 -1.73 17.70 6.42
C ARG A 10 -2.41 16.64 7.28
N SER A 11 -2.79 15.49 6.72
CA SER A 11 -3.81 14.64 7.34
C SER A 11 -3.40 13.19 7.63
N TYR A 12 -2.14 12.82 7.40
CA TYR A 12 -1.58 11.53 7.82
C TYR A 12 -0.67 11.70 9.03
N ALA A 13 -0.82 10.82 10.02
CA ALA A 13 0.03 10.82 11.21
C ALA A 13 1.49 10.57 10.86
N THR A 14 2.40 11.09 11.69
CA THR A 14 3.81 10.73 11.63
C THR A 14 3.99 9.26 12.03
N PRO A 15 5.05 8.59 11.53
CA PRO A 15 5.46 7.29 12.04
C PRO A 15 5.57 7.32 13.56
N HIS A 16 5.03 6.30 14.21
CA HIS A 16 5.14 6.11 15.65
C HIS A 16 6.62 5.94 16.02
N THR A 17 7.01 6.43 17.19
CA THR A 17 8.43 6.44 17.64
C THR A 17 9.03 5.05 17.83
N GLN A 18 8.19 4.02 17.91
CA GLN A 18 8.59 2.62 18.05
C GLN A 18 8.72 1.89 16.70
N LEU A 19 8.40 2.53 15.58
CA LEU A 19 8.67 1.97 14.26
C LEU A 19 10.17 2.07 13.96
N ASP A 20 10.72 1.01 13.39
CA ASP A 20 12.06 1.08 12.81
C ASP A 20 12.08 1.93 11.52
N ASN A 21 13.27 2.19 10.99
CA ASN A 21 13.44 3.03 9.81
C ASN A 21 12.76 2.46 8.56
N GLU A 22 12.74 1.13 8.41
CA GLU A 22 12.15 0.49 7.23
C GLU A 22 10.62 0.46 7.32
N GLN A 23 10.08 0.22 8.51
CA GLN A 23 8.66 0.34 8.82
C GLN A 23 8.17 1.78 8.60
N ALA A 24 8.91 2.78 9.10
CA ALA A 24 8.60 4.18 8.87
C ALA A 24 8.64 4.54 7.38
N ARG A 25 9.64 4.04 6.62
CA ARG A 25 9.72 4.21 5.17
C ARG A 25 8.54 3.57 4.44
N CYS A 26 8.17 2.35 4.82
CA CYS A 26 7.00 1.65 4.28
C CYS A 26 5.72 2.45 4.51
N LEU A 27 5.47 2.88 5.75
CA LEU A 27 4.31 3.69 6.09
C LEU A 27 4.26 5.00 5.28
N ARG A 28 5.40 5.70 5.13
CA ARG A 28 5.47 6.91 4.31
C ARG A 28 5.16 6.66 2.85
N ARG A 29 5.65 5.55 2.28
CA ARG A 29 5.33 5.16 0.89
C ARG A 29 3.83 4.85 0.73
N LEU A 30 3.22 4.18 1.71
CA LEU A 30 1.77 3.92 1.72
C LEU A 30 0.96 5.21 1.79
N GLN A 31 1.26 6.09 2.75
CA GLN A 31 0.62 7.40 2.90
C GLN A 31 0.78 8.30 1.66
N ALA A 32 1.87 8.12 0.90
CA ALA A 32 2.10 8.82 -0.34
C ALA A 32 1.40 8.20 -1.56
N GLY A 33 0.88 6.97 -1.45
CA GLY A 33 0.31 6.21 -2.57
C GLY A 33 1.36 5.60 -3.51
N ASN A 34 2.62 5.52 -3.08
CA ASN A 34 3.77 5.18 -3.92
C ASN A 34 4.42 3.85 -3.49
N TYR A 35 3.67 2.98 -2.82
CA TYR A 35 4.18 1.68 -2.39
C TYR A 35 4.22 0.70 -3.60
N PRO A 36 5.24 -0.17 -3.72
CA PRO A 36 5.40 -1.05 -4.87
C PRO A 36 4.15 -1.89 -5.17
N ASN A 37 3.67 -1.81 -6.42
CA ASN A 37 2.54 -2.58 -6.92
C ASN A 37 2.73 -2.86 -8.43
N PRO A 38 2.10 -3.93 -8.98
CA PRO A 38 2.25 -4.32 -10.38
C PRO A 38 1.96 -3.18 -11.36
N HIS A 39 0.91 -2.40 -11.10
CA HIS A 39 0.56 -1.28 -11.98
C HIS A 39 1.65 -0.20 -12.02
N TRP A 40 2.25 0.15 -10.89
CA TRP A 40 3.32 1.13 -10.81
C TRP A 40 4.61 0.64 -11.47
N LEU A 41 4.98 -0.62 -11.30
CA LEU A 41 6.17 -1.20 -11.94
C LEU A 41 6.03 -1.29 -13.46
N TYR A 42 4.83 -1.64 -13.93
CA TYR A 42 4.49 -1.61 -15.36
C TYR A 42 4.63 -0.19 -15.94
N LEU A 43 4.13 0.83 -15.25
CA LEU A 43 4.26 2.23 -15.70
C LEU A 43 5.71 2.70 -15.80
N LEU A 44 6.59 2.18 -14.95
CA LEU A 44 8.02 2.51 -14.96
C LEU A 44 8.83 1.64 -15.92
N ASN A 45 8.21 0.66 -16.58
CA ASN A 45 8.87 -0.31 -17.45
C ASN A 45 10.09 -0.97 -16.77
N ILE A 46 10.00 -1.19 -15.45
CA ILE A 46 11.09 -1.74 -14.63
C ILE A 46 11.23 -3.25 -14.86
N ASP A 47 10.16 -3.92 -15.30
CA ASP A 47 10.20 -5.33 -15.69
C ASP A 47 9.31 -5.60 -16.91
N ALA A 48 9.90 -6.18 -17.96
CA ALA A 48 9.19 -6.60 -19.16
C ALA A 48 8.31 -7.85 -18.94
N ARG A 49 8.47 -8.55 -17.80
CA ARG A 49 7.67 -9.72 -17.40
C ARG A 49 6.46 -9.35 -16.54
N GLU A 50 6.42 -8.14 -15.99
CA GLU A 50 5.33 -7.71 -15.11
C GLU A 50 4.19 -7.08 -15.91
N HIS A 51 3.14 -7.88 -16.07
CA HIS A 51 1.85 -7.33 -16.48
C HIS A 51 1.31 -6.45 -15.35
N ASP A 52 0.51 -5.42 -15.69
CA ASP A 52 -0.14 -4.53 -14.72
C ASP A 52 -1.24 -5.21 -13.88
N ARG A 53 -1.20 -6.54 -13.79
CA ARG A 53 -2.24 -7.42 -13.27
C ARG A 53 -1.85 -8.02 -11.93
N CYS A 54 -2.88 -8.26 -11.13
CA CYS A 54 -2.82 -8.95 -9.85
C CYS A 54 -2.60 -10.44 -10.09
N LYS A 55 -1.55 -11.02 -9.51
CA LYS A 55 -1.23 -12.45 -9.64
C LYS A 55 -2.29 -13.39 -9.05
N GLN A 56 -3.22 -12.87 -8.24
CA GLN A 56 -4.24 -13.65 -7.55
C GLN A 56 -5.57 -13.74 -8.29
N CYS A 57 -5.95 -12.69 -9.04
CA CYS A 57 -7.26 -12.64 -9.72
C CYS A 57 -7.22 -12.06 -11.15
N ASP A 58 -6.03 -11.73 -11.65
CA ASP A 58 -5.78 -11.24 -13.02
C ASP A 58 -6.44 -9.87 -13.35
N GLN A 59 -7.08 -9.21 -12.39
CA GLN A 59 -7.52 -7.82 -12.49
C GLN A 59 -6.34 -6.86 -12.37
N ARG A 60 -6.55 -5.58 -12.69
CA ARG A 60 -5.49 -4.56 -12.58
C ARG A 60 -4.91 -4.48 -11.16
N GLY A 61 -3.61 -4.74 -11.01
CA GLY A 61 -2.86 -4.78 -9.76
C GLY A 61 -2.49 -3.39 -9.24
N THR A 62 -3.48 -2.53 -9.00
CA THR A 62 -3.27 -1.24 -8.32
C THR A 62 -2.94 -1.44 -6.84
N LEU A 63 -2.41 -0.41 -6.18
CA LEU A 63 -2.08 -0.48 -4.75
C LEU A 63 -3.29 -0.88 -3.88
N ASN A 64 -4.42 -0.19 -4.03
CA ASN A 64 -5.64 -0.50 -3.29
C ASN A 64 -6.14 -1.92 -3.61
N HIS A 65 -5.98 -2.35 -4.87
CA HIS A 65 -6.42 -3.67 -5.28
C HIS A 65 -5.65 -4.78 -4.58
N ILE A 66 -4.33 -4.71 -4.57
CA ILE A 66 -3.51 -5.76 -3.97
C ILE A 66 -3.59 -5.77 -2.44
N ILE A 67 -3.91 -4.63 -1.82
CA ILE A 67 -4.02 -4.50 -0.35
C ILE A 67 -5.37 -4.94 0.18
N TRP A 68 -6.50 -4.46 -0.38
CA TRP A 68 -7.82 -4.69 0.21
C TRP A 68 -8.97 -4.95 -0.77
N GLN A 69 -8.92 -4.45 -2.02
CA GLN A 69 -10.06 -4.67 -2.95
C GLN A 69 -10.09 -6.08 -3.55
N CYS A 70 -8.94 -6.72 -3.71
CA CYS A 70 -8.89 -8.10 -4.20
C CYS A 70 -9.48 -9.05 -3.13
N PRO A 71 -10.38 -9.97 -3.49
CA PRO A 71 -10.92 -10.97 -2.55
C PRO A 71 -9.84 -11.86 -1.89
N TYR A 72 -8.68 -11.99 -2.55
CA TYR A 72 -7.52 -12.76 -2.09
C TYR A 72 -6.42 -11.87 -1.48
N SER A 73 -6.70 -10.60 -1.23
CA SER A 73 -5.76 -9.68 -0.59
C SER A 73 -5.66 -9.94 0.92
N PRO A 74 -4.53 -9.59 1.55
CA PRO A 74 -4.42 -9.64 3.00
C PRO A 74 -5.43 -8.74 3.71
N GLY A 75 -5.84 -7.61 3.10
CA GLY A 75 -6.85 -6.71 3.65
C GLY A 75 -8.25 -7.31 3.61
N ALA A 76 -8.57 -8.13 2.61
CA ALA A 76 -9.81 -8.91 2.63
C ALA A 76 -9.82 -9.91 3.80
N ALA A 77 -8.69 -10.59 4.07
CA ALA A 77 -8.55 -11.47 5.22
C ALA A 77 -8.60 -10.72 6.57
N ALA A 78 -8.12 -9.48 6.62
CA ALA A 78 -8.18 -8.60 7.79
C ALA A 78 -9.50 -7.81 7.92
N ASN A 79 -10.49 -8.07 7.06
CA ASN A 79 -11.78 -7.36 7.03
C ASN A 79 -11.64 -5.83 6.86
N ILE A 80 -10.85 -5.38 5.90
CA ILE A 80 -10.82 -3.98 5.44
C ILE A 80 -11.87 -3.83 4.32
N PRO A 81 -13.10 -3.35 4.62
CA PRO A 81 -14.23 -3.47 3.69
C PRO A 81 -14.22 -2.45 2.55
N ASN A 82 -13.60 -1.30 2.75
CA ASN A 82 -13.69 -0.16 1.85
C ASN A 82 -12.51 0.80 2.01
N GLU A 83 -12.50 1.82 1.16
CA GLU A 83 -11.47 2.86 1.14
C GLU A 83 -11.43 3.66 2.45
N GLU A 84 -12.58 3.95 3.05
CA GLU A 84 -12.66 4.70 4.30
C GLU A 84 -11.98 3.96 5.46
N ALA A 85 -12.16 2.64 5.56
CA ALA A 85 -11.51 1.81 6.57
C ALA A 85 -9.99 1.78 6.37
N TRP A 86 -9.54 1.63 5.12
CA TRP A 86 -8.12 1.68 4.78
C TRP A 86 -7.49 3.05 5.07
N GLU A 87 -8.16 4.14 4.69
CA GLU A 87 -7.73 5.51 4.96
C GLU A 87 -7.70 5.82 6.46
N SER A 88 -8.67 5.32 7.23
CA SER A 88 -8.67 5.43 8.69
C SER A 88 -7.43 4.79 9.30
N LEU A 89 -7.04 3.61 8.81
CA LEU A 89 -5.85 2.90 9.26
C LEU A 89 -4.57 3.71 8.97
N LEU A 90 -4.43 4.25 7.75
CA LEU A 90 -3.27 5.07 7.35
C LEU A 90 -3.13 6.39 8.10
N ARG A 91 -4.24 6.93 8.62
CA ARG A 91 -4.28 8.18 9.37
C ARG A 91 -4.03 8.00 10.86
N SER A 92 -4.09 6.76 11.35
CA SER A 92 -3.90 6.48 12.77
C SER A 92 -2.48 6.79 13.23
N SER A 93 -2.38 7.38 14.42
CA SER A 93 -1.12 7.57 15.14
C SER A 93 -0.78 6.39 16.06
N LYS A 94 -1.68 5.40 16.19
CA LYS A 94 -1.44 4.25 17.06
C LYS A 94 -0.44 3.29 16.41
N LEU A 95 0.46 2.73 17.23
CA LEU A 95 1.47 1.78 16.76
C LEU A 95 0.83 0.55 16.10
N GLU A 96 -0.20 -0.02 16.73
CA GLU A 96 -0.90 -1.23 16.26
C GLU A 96 -1.49 -1.04 14.86
N ASP A 97 -2.16 0.09 14.61
CA ASP A 97 -2.76 0.42 13.32
C ASP A 97 -1.69 0.64 12.24
N GLN A 98 -0.59 1.31 12.60
CA GLN A 98 0.52 1.52 11.67
C GLN A 98 1.23 0.21 11.31
N LEU A 99 1.45 -0.67 12.29
CA LEU A 99 2.02 -2.00 12.06
C LEU A 99 1.10 -2.86 11.20
N GLU A 100 -0.22 -2.79 11.41
CA GLU A 100 -1.19 -3.51 10.60
C GLU A 100 -1.17 -3.02 9.15
N ALA A 101 -1.18 -1.71 8.91
CA ALA A 101 -1.07 -1.16 7.56
C ALA A 101 0.21 -1.62 6.84
N ILE A 102 1.34 -1.62 7.57
CA ILE A 102 2.63 -2.09 7.04
C ILE A 102 2.59 -3.60 6.75
N ARG A 103 2.00 -4.41 7.64
CA ARG A 103 1.86 -5.86 7.49
C ARG A 103 1.04 -6.19 6.24
N LEU A 104 -0.14 -5.58 6.11
CA LEU A 104 -1.03 -5.75 4.95
C LEU A 104 -0.32 -5.40 3.64
N ALA A 105 0.38 -4.26 3.59
CA ALA A 105 1.12 -3.85 2.41
C ALA A 105 2.28 -4.81 2.07
N THR A 106 3.03 -5.24 3.08
CA THR A 106 4.18 -6.12 2.90
C THR A 106 3.74 -7.50 2.40
N GLU A 107 2.67 -8.05 2.96
CA GLU A 107 2.06 -9.30 2.48
C GLU A 107 1.49 -9.16 1.08
N ALA A 108 0.80 -8.04 0.78
CA ALA A 108 0.26 -7.78 -0.54
C ALA A 108 1.37 -7.76 -1.60
N SER A 109 2.47 -7.04 -1.36
CA SER A 109 3.60 -7.01 -2.28
C SER A 109 4.28 -8.37 -2.43
N LYS A 110 4.45 -9.14 -1.33
CA LYS A 110 4.95 -10.52 -1.42
C LYS A 110 4.07 -11.40 -2.29
N ASN A 111 2.74 -11.29 -2.18
CA ASN A 111 1.79 -12.04 -3.00
C ASN A 111 1.83 -11.66 -4.49
N GLN A 112 2.36 -10.49 -4.81
CA GLN A 112 2.64 -10.07 -6.19
C GLN A 112 4.08 -10.39 -6.62
N GLU A 113 4.91 -10.92 -5.72
CA GLU A 113 6.36 -11.09 -5.89
C GLU A 113 7.07 -9.77 -6.28
N VAL A 114 6.46 -8.64 -5.94
CA VAL A 114 7.07 -7.32 -6.13
C VAL A 114 7.93 -7.06 -4.91
N HIS A 115 9.24 -7.20 -5.07
CA HIS A 115 10.16 -6.94 -3.98
C HIS A 115 10.28 -5.42 -3.75
N HIS A 116 10.23 -5.01 -2.48
CA HIS A 116 10.78 -3.71 -2.08
C HIS A 116 12.31 -3.79 -2.23
N THR A 117 12.85 -3.76 -3.44
CA THR A 117 14.30 -3.61 -3.58
C THR A 117 14.65 -2.20 -3.12
N GLY A 118 15.34 -2.13 -1.98
CA GLY A 118 15.83 -0.90 -1.39
C GLY A 118 16.71 -0.14 -2.37
N LEU A 119 16.21 1.03 -2.77
CA LEU A 119 17.03 2.21 -3.05
C LEU A 119 16.97 3.10 -1.80
#